data_AF-A0A8T3NRY1-F1
#
_entry.id   AF-A0A8T3NRY1-F1
#
_cell.length_a   1.000
_cell.length_b   1.000
_cell.length_c   1.000
_cell.angle_alpha   90.00
_cell.angle_beta   90.00
_cell.angle_gamma   90.00
#
_symmetry.space_group_name_H-M   'P 1'
#
loop_
_entity.id
_entity.type
_entity.pdbx_description
1 polymer ?
#
loop_
_entity_poly.entity_id
_entity_poly.type
_entity_poly.pdbx_seq_one_letter_code
_entity_poly.pdbx_strand_id
1 'polypeptide(L)' 'MTEIPADRAALMLRHVAARGRRDAAPLDSADYRAASEEVANIEIAIARAEEPPIVLPGTPSTSGEEPTTR' A
#
# COMPACT_ATOMS: atom_id res chain seq x y z
N MET A 1 13.58 11.39 -0.13
CA MET A 1 12.31 10.67 0.15
C MET A 1 12.26 9.51 -0.81
N THR A 2 12.45 8.28 -0.34
CA THR A 2 12.42 7.09 -1.19
C THR A 2 10.95 6.72 -1.41
N GLU A 3 10.44 6.98 -2.61
CA GLU A 3 9.10 6.54 -3.02
C GLU A 3 8.97 5.04 -2.78
N ILE A 4 7.93 4.65 -2.05
CA ILE A 4 7.57 3.24 -1.92
C ILE A 4 6.98 2.83 -3.27
N PRO A 5 7.55 1.83 -3.97
CA PRO A 5 7.01 1.36 -5.23
C PRO A 5 5.54 0.97 -5.05
N ALA A 6 4.66 1.55 -5.88
CA ALA A 6 3.23 1.24 -5.88
C ALA A 6 2.92 -0.16 -6.45
N ASP A 7 3.95 -0.93 -6.83
CA ASP A 7 3.79 -2.30 -7.30
C ASP A 7 3.58 -3.24 -6.10
N ARG A 8 2.40 -3.83 -6.03
CA ARG A 8 1.99 -4.85 -5.08
C ARG A 8 3.04 -5.95 -4.91
N ALA A 9 3.68 -6.40 -5.99
CA ALA A 9 4.69 -7.46 -5.91
C ALA A 9 5.92 -7.02 -5.10
N ALA A 10 6.36 -5.77 -5.29
CA ALA A 10 7.47 -5.20 -4.54
C ALA A 10 7.11 -5.00 -3.05
N LEU A 11 5.88 -4.61 -2.75
CA LEU A 11 5.38 -4.50 -1.38
C LEU A 11 5.34 -5.85 -0.67
N MET A 12 4.88 -6.91 -1.35
CA MET A 12 4.86 -8.27 -0.81
C MET A 12 6.27 -8.80 -0.53
N LEU A 13 7.25 -8.53 -1.41
CA LEU A 13 8.64 -8.92 -1.17
C LEU A 13 9.21 -8.24 0.09
N ARG A 14 8.93 -6.94 0.26
CA ARG A 14 9.33 -6.18 1.46
C ARG A 14 8.65 -6.71 2.72
N HIS A 15 7.37 -7.08 2.63
CA HIS A 15 6.61 -7.66 3.75
C HIS A 15 7.26 -8.95 4.26
N VAL A 16 7.62 -9.86 3.36
CA VAL A 16 8.30 -11.13 3.71
C VAL A 16 9.63 -10.85 4.41
N ALA A 17 10.42 -9.91 3.89
CA ALA A 17 11.71 -9.54 4.50
C ALA A 17 11.54 -8.87 5.89
N ALA A 18 10.54 -8.02 6.07
CA ALA A 18 10.22 -7.40 7.35
C ALA A 18 9.75 -8.42 8.39
N ARG A 19 8.91 -9.38 7.97
CA ARG A 19 8.50 -10.52 8.82
C ARG A 19 9.69 -11.37 9.25
N GLY A 20 10.59 -11.69 8.33
CA GLY A 20 11.81 -12.43 8.65
C GLY A 20 12.67 -11.72 9.71
N ARG A 21 12.80 -10.39 9.63
CA ARG A 21 13.50 -9.59 10.65
C ARG A 21 12.78 -9.60 11.99
N ARG A 22 11.45 -9.44 11.99
CA ARG A 22 10.62 -9.46 13.21
C ARG A 22 10.75 -10.81 13.92
N ASP A 23 10.63 -11.91 13.18
CA ASP A 23 10.62 -13.26 13.74
C ASP A 23 12.02 -13.70 14.23
N ALA A 24 13.09 -13.10 13.69
CA ALA A 24 14.46 -13.30 14.16
C ALA A 24 14.85 -12.41 15.36
N ALA A 25 14.10 -11.34 15.64
CA ALA A 25 14.41 -10.41 16.71
C ALA A 25 13.92 -10.94 18.08
N PRO A 26 14.66 -10.70 19.18
CA PRO A 26 14.17 -11.00 20.52
C PRO A 26 12.86 -10.27 20.81
N LEU A 27 11.92 -10.96 21.47
CA LEU A 27 10.66 -10.34 21.89
C LEU A 27 10.92 -9.10 22.77
N ASP A 28 10.05 -8.10 22.62
CA ASP A 28 10.12 -6.80 23.29
C ASP A 28 11.37 -5.96 23.01
N SER A 29 12.27 -6.42 22.13
CA SER A 29 13.41 -5.62 21.68
C SER A 29 12.98 -4.44 20.81
N ALA A 30 13.84 -3.41 20.75
CA ALA A 30 13.63 -2.29 19.84
C ALA A 30 13.58 -2.75 18.37
N ASP A 31 14.37 -3.77 18.00
CA ASP A 31 14.38 -4.36 16.66
C ASP A 31 13.06 -5.07 16.34
N TYR A 32 12.50 -5.81 17.30
CA TYR A 32 11.19 -6.46 17.15
C TYR A 32 10.08 -5.42 16.94
N ARG A 33 10.09 -4.34 17.72
CA ARG A 33 9.13 -3.23 17.59
C ARG A 33 9.25 -2.55 16.22
N ALA A 34 10.47 -2.20 15.82
CA ALA A 34 10.73 -1.54 14.54
C ALA A 34 10.29 -2.42 13.35
N ALA A 35 10.63 -3.72 13.39
CA ALA A 35 10.20 -4.65 12.35
C ALA A 35 8.67 -4.85 12.34
N SER A 36 8.02 -4.83 13.50
CA SER A 36 6.55 -4.92 13.60
C SER A 36 5.85 -3.69 13.03
N GLU A 37 6.34 -2.50 13.35
CA GLU A 37 5.84 -1.24 12.77
C GLU A 37 6.03 -1.22 11.25
N GLU A 38 7.17 -1.70 10.76
CA GLU A 38 7.44 -1.81 9.32
C GLU A 38 6.47 -2.77 8.62
N VAL A 39 6.21 -3.95 9.22
CA VAL A 39 5.19 -4.89 8.70
C VAL A 39 3.83 -4.22 8.59
N ALA A 40 3.38 -3.51 9.63
CA ALA A 40 2.09 -2.83 9.63
C ALA A 40 2.01 -1.73 8.55
N ASN A 41 3.06 -0.95 8.39
CA ASN A 41 3.13 0.09 7.35
C ASN A 41 3.06 -0.48 5.93
N ILE A 42 3.72 -1.62 5.69
CA ILE A 42 3.67 -2.31 4.40
C ILE A 42 2.27 -2.87 4.12
N GLU A 43 1.60 -3.45 5.13
CA GLU A 43 0.23 -3.96 4.98
C GLU A 43 -0.76 -2.84 4.63
N ILE A 44 -0.63 -1.67 5.25
CA ILE A 44 -1.42 -0.48 4.88
C ILE A 44 -1.15 -0.06 3.43
N ALA A 45 0.11 -0.07 3.00
CA ALA A 45 0.47 0.29 1.64
C ALA A 45 -0.10 -0.71 0.60
N ILE A 46 -0.11 -2.01 0.91
CA ILE A 46 -0.73 -3.04 0.08
C ILE A 46 -2.23 -2.79 0.00
N ALA A 47 -2.91 -2.59 1.12
CA ALA A 47 -4.34 -2.33 1.15
C ALA A 47 -4.71 -1.11 0.30
N ARG A 48 -3.95 -0.02 0.39
CA ARG A 48 -4.14 1.19 -0.44
C ARG A 48 -3.92 0.93 -1.93
N ALA A 49 -2.97 0.06 -2.29
CA ALA A 49 -2.72 -0.31 -3.68
C ALA A 49 -3.81 -1.24 -4.25
N GLU A 50 -4.48 -2.01 -3.38
CA GLU A 50 -5.55 -2.94 -3.76
C GLU A 50 -6.95 -2.28 -3.72
N GLU A 51 -7.13 -1.19 -2.99
CA GLU A 51 -8.41 -0.52 -2.82
C GLU A 51 -8.91 0.06 -4.17
N PRO A 52 -10.08 -0.40 -4.68
CA PRO A 52 -10.67 0.20 -5.86
C PRO A 52 -11.15 1.62 -5.51
N PRO A 53 -11.17 2.54 -6.49
CA PRO A 53 -11.71 3.87 -6.25
C PRO A 53 -13.16 3.76 -5.76
N ILE A 54 -13.46 4.49 -4.68
CA ILE A 54 -14.82 4.59 -4.14
C ILE A 54 -15.71 5.24 -5.21
N VAL A 55 -16.55 4.44 -5.87
CA VAL A 55 -17.59 4.95 -6.76
C VAL A 55 -18.77 5.36 -5.88
N LEU A 56 -18.83 6.65 -5.52
CA LEU A 56 -20.01 7.19 -4.85
C LEU A 56 -21.21 7.15 -5.83
N PRO A 57 -22.36 6.55 -5.46
CA PRO A 57 -23.53 6.58 -6.31
C PRO A 57 -24.05 8.02 -6.41
N GLY A 58 -23.71 8.72 -7.49
CA GLY A 58 -24.22 10.06 -7.80
C GLY A 58 -23.20 11.09 -8.26
N THR A 59 -21.89 10.82 -8.25
CA THR A 59 -20.94 11.71 -8.93
C THR A 59 -20.93 11.37 -10.43
N PRO A 60 -21.35 12.29 -11.33
CA PRO A 60 -21.13 12.06 -12.75
C PRO A 60 -19.61 11.96 -12.96
N SER A 61 -19.15 10.78 -13.37
CA SER A 61 -17.84 10.64 -13.99
C SER A 61 -17.83 11.60 -15.18
N THR A 62 -17.17 12.75 -15.04
CA THR A 62 -16.89 13.63 -16.16
C THR A 62 -15.83 12.94 -17.02
N SER A 63 -16.28 11.99 -17.82
CA SER A 63 -15.50 11.36 -18.88
C SER A 63 -16.29 11.54 -20.16
N GLY A 64 -15.85 12.51 -20.96
CA GLY A 64 -16.14 12.59 -22.39
C GLY A 64 -17.42 13.33 -22.78
N GLU A 65 -17.41 14.67 -22.72
CA GLU A 65 -18.10 15.43 -23.77
C GLU A 65 -17.09 15.65 -24.90
N GLU A 66 -17.19 14.82 -25.94
CA GLU A 66 -16.61 15.15 -27.24
C GLU A 66 -17.31 16.41 -27.78
N PRO A 67 -16.59 17.42 -28.30
CA PRO A 67 -17.23 18.54 -28.96
C PRO A 67 -17.78 18.07 -30.30
N THR A 68 -19.08 17.73 -30.35
CA THR A 68 -19.82 17.68 -31.60
C THR A 68 -19.80 19.07 -32.22
N THR A 69 -18.96 19.20 -33.25
CA THR A 69 -18.88 20.36 -34.14
C THR A 69 -20.17 20.44 -34.93
N ARG A 70 -20.77 21.64 -35.01
CA ARG A 70 -21.85 21.98 -35.93
C ARG A 70 -21.40 23.08 -36.86
#